data_AF-A0A7Y9GJG0-F1
#
_entry.id   AF-A0A7Y9GJG0-F1
#
_cell.length_a   1.000
_cell.length_b   1.000
_cell.length_c   1.000
_cell.angle_alpha   90.00
_cell.angle_beta   90.00
_cell.angle_gamma   90.00
#
_symmetry.space_group_name_H-M   'P 1'
#
loop_
_entity.id
_entity.type
_entity.pdbx_description
1 polymer ?
#
loop_
_entity_poly.entity_id
_entity_poly.type
_entity_poly.pdbx_seq_one_letter_code
_entity_poly.pdbx_strand_id
1 'polypeptide(L)'
;MSAGRYWPTPAPPGQSQVLLVARSHAAGLCAAQAAVAQWAAGVLPSVHLLGLAVVADAPGKRPKPLADLLRLIGGGVPHLWDLPWVEAFRLGEPPDRVRLPPAYSRLVRDMGGLASA
;
A
#
# COMPACT_ATOMS: atom_id res chain seq x y z
N MET A 1 16.02 14.29 -8.54
CA MET A 1 14.97 13.84 -9.47
C MET A 1 14.02 12.93 -8.69
N SER A 2 12.76 13.34 -8.50
CA SER A 2 11.75 12.53 -7.81
C SER A 2 11.30 11.42 -8.77
N ALA A 3 11.52 10.15 -8.42
CA ALA A 3 11.22 9.00 -9.27
C ALA A 3 9.70 8.80 -9.51
N GLY A 4 9.06 9.66 -10.30
CA GLY A 4 7.67 9.49 -10.74
C GLY A 4 6.63 9.41 -9.61
N ARG A 5 6.84 10.12 -8.49
CA ARG A 5 5.89 10.16 -7.36
C ARG A 5 4.71 11.09 -7.65
N TYR A 6 3.88 10.73 -8.63
CA TYR A 6 2.67 11.45 -9.01
C TYR A 6 1.47 10.51 -8.97
N TRP A 7 0.29 11.07 -8.73
CA TRP A 7 -0.96 10.33 -8.89
C TRP A 7 -1.21 10.01 -10.36
N PRO A 8 -1.72 8.82 -10.70
CA PRO A 8 -2.02 8.48 -12.08
C PRO A 8 -3.06 9.43 -12.66
N THR A 9 -2.86 9.81 -13.92
CA THR A 9 -3.79 10.66 -14.68
C THR A 9 -4.34 9.83 -15.85
N PRO A 10 -5.51 9.21 -15.70
CA PRO A 10 -6.13 8.45 -16.78
C PRO A 10 -6.60 9.40 -17.90
N ALA A 11 -6.64 8.91 -19.14
CA ALA A 11 -7.25 9.66 -20.24
C ALA A 11 -8.77 9.82 -19.99
N PRO A 12 -9.36 11.02 -20.17
CA PRO A 12 -10.80 11.21 -19.99
C PRO A 12 -11.62 10.29 -20.91
N PRO A 13 -12.75 9.73 -20.44
CA PRO A 13 -13.42 9.94 -19.15
C PRO A 13 -12.97 9.00 -18.01
N GLY A 14 -11.75 8.45 -18.05
CA GLY A 14 -11.31 7.39 -17.14
C GLY A 14 -11.11 7.80 -15.68
N GLN A 15 -11.26 6.83 -14.78
CA GLN A 15 -10.84 6.89 -13.38
C GLN A 15 -9.74 5.83 -13.16
N SER A 16 -8.76 6.13 -12.30
CA SER A 16 -7.74 5.17 -11.89
C SER A 16 -8.10 4.56 -10.54
N GLN A 17 -8.22 3.24 -10.51
CA GLN A 17 -8.21 2.48 -9.26
C GLN A 17 -6.76 2.44 -8.74
N VAL A 18 -6.54 2.91 -7.51
CA VAL A 18 -5.19 3.08 -6.95
C VAL A 18 -5.04 2.29 -5.66
N LEU A 19 -4.03 1.43 -5.62
CA LEU A 19 -3.51 0.84 -4.39
C LEU A 19 -2.18 1.51 -4.04
N LEU A 20 -2.12 2.17 -2.88
CA LEU A 20 -0.84 2.67 -2.37
C LEU A 20 -0.03 1.51 -1.81
N VAL A 21 1.28 1.51 -2.05
CA VAL A 21 2.20 0.50 -1.51
C VAL A 21 3.37 1.20 -0.85
N ALA A 22 3.69 0.80 0.38
CA ALA A 22 4.84 1.32 1.11
C ALA A 22 5.56 0.20 1.86
N ARG A 23 6.85 0.41 2.15
CA ARG A 23 7.59 -0.41 3.11
C ARG A 23 7.42 0.17 4.51
N SER A 24 7.43 -0.66 5.56
CA SER A 24 7.15 -0.21 6.93
C SER A 24 8.29 0.53 7.65
N HIS A 25 9.28 1.04 6.92
CA HIS A 25 10.31 1.92 7.47
C HIS A 25 9.83 3.38 7.50
N ALA A 26 10.52 4.24 8.24
CA ALA A 26 10.10 5.63 8.48
C ALA A 26 9.78 6.41 7.19
N ALA A 27 10.71 6.45 6.22
CA ALA A 27 10.49 7.19 4.98
C ALA A 27 9.30 6.65 4.16
N GLY A 28 9.11 5.32 4.12
CA GLY A 28 7.98 4.69 3.45
C GLY A 28 6.64 5.05 4.09
N LEU A 29 6.55 5.00 5.43
CA LEU A 29 5.33 5.36 6.15
C LEU A 29 5.02 6.87 6.07
N CYS A 30 6.03 7.74 6.13
CA CYS A 30 5.84 9.18 5.93
C CYS A 30 5.33 9.49 4.51
N ALA A 31 5.87 8.80 3.49
CA ALA A 31 5.39 8.95 2.12
C ALA A 31 3.94 8.46 1.96
N ALA A 32 3.60 7.33 2.59
CA ALA A 32 2.22 6.84 2.62
C ALA A 32 1.27 7.83 3.30
N GLN A 33 1.67 8.40 4.44
CA GLN A 33 0.89 9.41 5.13
C GLN A 33 0.64 10.64 4.26
N ALA A 34 1.67 11.13 3.57
CA ALA A 34 1.54 12.28 2.66
C ALA A 34 0.58 11.99 1.50
N ALA A 35 0.67 10.79 0.88
CA ALA A 35 -0.24 10.38 -0.17
C ALA A 35 -1.69 10.26 0.35
N VAL A 36 -1.90 9.61 1.50
CA VAL A 36 -3.23 9.50 2.11
C VAL A 36 -3.83 10.88 2.41
N ALA A 37 -3.01 11.83 2.90
CA ALA A 37 -3.46 13.20 3.11
C ALA A 37 -3.85 13.91 1.81
N GLN A 38 -3.09 13.72 0.72
CA GLN A 38 -3.43 14.27 -0.61
C GLN A 38 -4.76 13.72 -1.14
N TRP A 39 -4.99 12.41 -0.99
CA TRP A 39 -6.25 11.79 -1.36
C TRP A 39 -7.41 12.29 -0.50
N ALA A 40 -7.23 12.35 0.82
CA ALA A 40 -8.25 12.81 1.77
C ALA A 40 -8.64 14.28 1.58
N ALA A 41 -7.77 15.10 0.99
CA ALA A 41 -8.08 16.49 0.63
C ALA A 41 -9.14 16.59 -0.50
N GLY A 42 -9.47 15.50 -1.19
CA GLY A 42 -10.53 15.46 -2.20
C GLY A 42 -10.19 16.14 -3.53
N VAL A 43 -8.92 16.48 -3.77
CA VAL A 43 -8.46 17.21 -4.96
C VAL A 43 -8.08 16.29 -6.14
N LEU A 44 -8.36 14.99 -6.05
CA LEU A 44 -8.00 13.97 -7.03
C LEU A 44 -9.26 13.29 -7.60
N PRO A 45 -10.06 13.98 -8.44
CA PRO A 45 -11.37 13.47 -8.88
C PRO A 45 -11.27 12.19 -9.73
N SER A 46 -10.15 11.98 -10.42
CA SER A 46 -9.89 10.80 -11.25
C SER A 46 -9.24 9.63 -10.48
N VAL A 47 -9.12 9.71 -9.15
CA VAL A 47 -8.51 8.68 -8.32
C VAL A 47 -9.55 8.02 -7.44
N HIS A 48 -9.73 6.72 -7.62
CA HIS A 48 -10.45 5.86 -6.69
C HIS A 48 -9.43 5.08 -5.86
N LEU A 49 -9.22 5.49 -4.61
CA LEU A 49 -8.27 4.82 -3.73
C LEU A 49 -8.88 3.53 -3.18
N LEU A 50 -8.28 2.39 -3.51
CA LEU A 50 -8.65 1.08 -2.98
C LEU A 50 -8.12 0.88 -1.55
N GLY A 51 -6.96 1.43 -1.23
CA GLY A 51 -6.39 1.32 0.11
C GLY A 51 -4.86 1.43 0.13
N LEU A 52 -4.27 0.90 1.20
CA LEU A 52 -2.83 0.89 1.45
C LEU A 52 -2.34 -0.52 1.79
N ALA A 53 -1.34 -1.00 1.05
CA ALA A 53 -0.57 -2.19 1.38
C ALA A 53 0.79 -1.78 1.97
N VAL A 54 1.08 -2.22 3.20
CA VAL A 54 2.34 -1.96 3.88
C VAL A 54 3.13 -3.25 4.01
N VAL A 55 4.27 -3.33 3.33
CA VAL A 55 5.16 -4.49 3.37
C VAL A 55 6.23 -4.29 4.44
N ALA A 56 6.41 -5.29 5.30
CA ALA A 56 7.45 -5.26 6.33
C ALA A 56 8.82 -4.92 5.72
N ASP A 57 9.56 -4.01 6.36
CA ASP A 57 10.89 -3.61 5.90
C ASP A 57 11.99 -4.58 6.34
N ALA A 58 11.77 -5.30 7.44
CA ALA A 58 12.65 -6.29 8.03
C ALA A 58 11.83 -7.39 8.73
N PRO A 59 12.41 -8.57 9.03
CA PRO A 59 11.75 -9.59 9.85
C PRO A 59 11.53 -9.11 11.29
N GLY A 60 10.56 -9.74 11.96
CA GLY A 60 10.30 -9.52 13.39
C GLY A 60 9.30 -8.40 13.69
N LYS A 61 9.33 -7.90 14.92
CA LYS A 61 8.35 -6.94 15.42
C LYS A 61 8.70 -5.52 14.98
N ARG A 62 7.72 -4.82 14.39
CA ARG A 62 7.82 -3.40 14.06
C ARG A 62 8.07 -2.55 15.32
N PRO A 63 9.05 -1.63 15.32
CA PRO A 63 9.25 -0.66 16.39
C PRO A 63 7.99 0.15 16.70
N LYS A 64 7.75 0.44 17.99
CA LYS A 64 6.53 1.12 18.46
C LYS A 64 6.20 2.41 17.70
N PRO A 65 7.14 3.35 17.45
CA PRO A 65 6.82 4.57 16.71
C PRO A 65 6.28 4.30 15.29
N LEU A 66 6.84 3.31 14.60
CA LEU A 66 6.39 2.93 13.25
C LEU A 66 5.03 2.21 13.30
N ALA A 67 4.78 1.41 14.34
CA ALA A 67 3.49 0.77 14.55
C ALA A 67 2.39 1.79 14.87
N ASP A 68 2.69 2.80 15.68
CA ASP A 68 1.76 3.87 16.03
C ASP A 68 1.45 4.74 14.79
N LEU A 69 2.46 5.08 13.98
CA LEU A 69 2.26 5.78 12.71
C LEU A 69 1.41 4.96 11.73
N LEU A 70 1.65 3.65 11.61
CA LEU A 70 0.82 2.81 10.74
C LEU A 70 -0.64 2.78 11.21
N ARG A 71 -0.91 2.71 12.52
CA ARG A 71 -2.29 2.76 13.04
C ARG A 71 -2.97 4.08 12.69
N LEU A 72 -2.24 5.20 12.79
CA LEU A 72 -2.75 6.52 12.42
C LEU A 72 -3.14 6.57 10.94
N ILE A 73 -2.23 6.15 10.05
CA ILE A 73 -2.49 6.12 8.60
C ILE A 73 -3.65 5.18 8.27
N GLY A 74 -3.70 4.02 8.94
CA GLY A 74 -4.72 2.99 8.75
C GLY A 74 -6.15 3.47 9.01
N GLY A 75 -6.34 4.42 9.91
CA GLY A 75 -7.65 5.04 10.16
C GLY A 75 -8.12 5.98 9.04
N GLY A 76 -7.23 6.39 8.13
CA GLY A 76 -7.51 7.32 7.05
C GLY A 76 -7.63 6.68 5.67
N VAL A 77 -7.63 5.36 5.55
CA VAL A 77 -7.74 4.64 4.26
C VAL A 77 -8.93 3.68 4.27
N PRO A 78 -9.55 3.40 3.10
CA PRO A 78 -10.66 2.45 3.02
C PRO A 78 -10.26 1.04 3.48
N HIS A 79 -9.08 0.59 3.07
CA HIS A 79 -8.54 -0.73 3.41
C HIS A 79 -7.05 -0.63 3.73
N LEU A 80 -6.62 -1.39 4.74
CA LEU A 80 -5.21 -1.53 5.12
C LEU A 80 -4.82 -3.02 5.11
N TRP A 81 -3.77 -3.35 4.36
CA TRP A 81 -3.14 -4.67 4.39
C TRP A 81 -1.72 -4.54 4.96
N ASP A 82 -1.50 -5.07 6.16
CA ASP A 82 -0.17 -5.18 6.78
C ASP A 82 0.46 -6.52 6.39
N LEU A 83 1.45 -6.48 5.50
CA LEU A 83 2.06 -7.63 4.84
C LEU A 83 3.38 -7.99 5.52
N PRO A 84 3.53 -9.23 6.03
CA PRO A 84 4.73 -9.65 6.75
C PRO A 84 5.94 -9.82 5.82
N TRP A 85 7.13 -9.88 6.43
CA TRP A 85 8.39 -10.08 5.74
C TRP A 85 8.44 -11.45 5.05
N VAL A 86 8.94 -11.46 3.81
CA VAL A 86 9.23 -12.67 3.04
C VAL A 86 10.66 -12.54 2.52
N GLU A 87 11.59 -13.30 3.11
CA GLU A 87 13.03 -13.19 2.78
C GLU A 87 13.29 -13.42 1.28
N ALA A 88 12.59 -14.37 0.67
CA ALA A 88 12.77 -14.73 -0.72
C ALA A 88 12.50 -13.56 -1.71
N PHE A 89 11.61 -12.61 -1.36
CA PHE A 89 11.38 -11.42 -2.17
C PHE A 89 12.62 -10.51 -2.27
N ARG A 90 13.48 -10.51 -1.24
CA ARG A 90 14.74 -9.75 -1.27
C ARG A 90 15.70 -10.28 -2.33
N LEU A 91 15.61 -11.59 -2.61
CA LEU A 91 16.42 -12.27 -3.61
C LEU A 91 15.76 -12.22 -5.00
N GLY A 92 14.62 -11.54 -5.15
CA GLY A 92 13.88 -11.46 -6.40
C GLY A 92 13.06 -12.71 -6.74
N GLU A 93 12.87 -13.63 -5.78
CA GLU A 93 12.01 -14.80 -6.01
C GLU A 93 10.57 -14.35 -6.25
N PRO A 94 9.94 -14.81 -7.35
CA PRO A 94 8.59 -14.41 -7.66
C PRO A 94 7.58 -15.05 -6.68
N PRO A 95 6.41 -14.40 -6.46
CA PRO A 95 5.42 -14.84 -5.48
C PRO A 95 4.88 -16.27 -5.66
N ASP A 96 4.87 -16.80 -6.89
CA ASP A 96 4.42 -18.15 -7.23
C ASP A 96 5.42 -19.25 -6.85
N ARG A 97 6.67 -18.90 -6.56
CA ARG A 97 7.74 -19.83 -6.16
C ARG A 97 7.99 -19.89 -4.66
N VAL A 98 7.24 -19.12 -3.87
CA VAL A 98 7.46 -18.99 -2.43
C VAL A 98 6.17 -19.25 -1.66
N ARG A 99 6.29 -19.84 -0.47
CA ARG A 99 5.13 -19.99 0.42
C ARG A 99 4.79 -18.63 1.04
N LEU A 100 3.72 -18.02 0.55
CA LEU A 100 3.28 -16.72 1.04
C LEU A 100 2.50 -16.83 2.37
N PRO A 101 2.73 -15.90 3.31
CA PRO A 101 1.89 -15.76 4.49
C PRO A 101 0.42 -15.43 4.12
N PRO A 102 -0.58 -15.82 4.94
CA PRO A 102 -2.01 -15.65 4.62
C PRO A 102 -2.46 -14.21 4.31
N ALA A 103 -1.74 -13.22 4.85
CA ALA A 103 -2.01 -11.81 4.58
C ALA A 103 -1.94 -11.46 3.08
N TYR A 104 -1.07 -12.12 2.31
CA TYR A 104 -0.96 -11.93 0.87
C TYR A 104 -2.15 -12.53 0.13
N SER A 105 -2.60 -13.74 0.50
CA SER A 105 -3.81 -14.34 -0.07
C SER A 105 -5.05 -13.49 0.20
N ARG A 106 -5.13 -12.88 1.40
CA ARG A 106 -6.20 -11.93 1.73
C ARG A 106 -6.17 -10.72 0.80
N LEU A 107 -5.00 -10.09 0.61
CA LEU A 107 -4.86 -8.97 -0.33
C LEU A 107 -5.34 -9.35 -1.73
N VAL A 108 -4.88 -10.47 -2.29
CA VAL A 108 -5.26 -10.91 -3.65
C VAL A 108 -6.77 -11.12 -3.77
N ARG A 109 -7.37 -11.79 -2.79
CA ARG A 109 -8.82 -12.02 -2.77
C ARG A 109 -9.60 -10.70 -2.69
N ASP A 110 -9.20 -9.82 -1.78
CA ASP A 110 -9.89 -8.54 -1.57
C ASP A 110 -9.76 -7.66 -2.84
N MET A 111 -8.59 -7.66 -3.49
CA MET A 111 -8.35 -6.95 -4.76
C MET A 111 -9.25 -7.43 -5.90
N GLY A 112 -9.54 -8.73 -6.00
CA GLY A 112 -10.46 -9.25 -7.01
C GLY A 112 -11.88 -8.68 -6.87
N GLY A 113 -12.34 -8.43 -5.64
CA GLY A 113 -13.63 -7.79 -5.37
C GLY A 113 -13.61 -6.28 -5.59
N LEU A 114 -12.54 -5.61 -5.15
CA LEU A 114 -12.42 -4.15 -5.19
C LEU A 114 -12.14 -3.59 -6.58
N ALA A 115 -11.41 -4.33 -7.42
CA ALA A 115 -11.12 -3.90 -8.79
C ALA A 115 -12.32 -4.08 -9.74
N SER A 116 -13.33 -4.84 -9.32
CA SER A 116 -14.53 -5.14 -10.11
C SER A 116 -15.74 -4.26 -9.76
N ALA A 117 -15.57 -3.33 -8.81
CA ALA A 117 -16.57 -2.39 -8.33
C ALA A 117 -16.35 -0.99 -8.91
#